data_AF-A0AAV5A2I4-F1
#
_entry.id   AF-A0AAV5A2I4-F1
#
_cell.length_a   1.000
_cell.length_b   1.000
_cell.length_c   1.000
_cell.angle_alpha   90.00
_cell.angle_beta   90.00
_cell.angle_gamma   90.00
#
_symmetry.space_group_name_H-M   'P 1'
#
loop_
_entity.id
_entity.type
_entity.pdbx_description
1 polymer ?
#
loop_
_entity_poly.entity_id
_entity_poly.type
_entity_poly.pdbx_seq_one_letter_code
_entity_poly.pdbx_strand_id
1 'polypeptide(L)'
;MAGATIISVSLTVIHQYWDFGDARYLYVLWGLWWLDSILSFICAFGLVYIMSAYHSVPISSLTPRWLLPVMTLIVASTTGQQLANALIPISTRNSFITISVSLLMLSVGLILVFMILTLWIRRLLFDGGLPDAMAVPSAFLPLGPCGQSGFSLLLAGLNFNAILPTGSGAVFGDPLMGRILNGICFSFAFTFWSLELWWLLSAIVTLLHFKIRKIQIPFNLSTWSLVFPNVRKTRFSLYLSDSIDTIVLKILGAIQIIIVIIIWVALAIQTLVHIIDGSIFQPADGPLPTHKELIKTSSIEQCETEGSLTRV
;
A
#
# COMPACT_ATOMS: atom_id res chain seq x y z
N MET A 1 -1.65 5.93 -6.67
CA MET A 1 -1.56 4.45 -6.58
C MET A 1 -1.85 3.77 -7.92
N ALA A 2 -3.05 3.95 -8.51
CA ALA A 2 -3.38 3.33 -9.79
C ALA A 2 -2.45 3.83 -10.92
N GLY A 3 -2.24 5.14 -11.03
CA GLY A 3 -1.30 5.76 -11.98
C GLY A 3 0.11 5.19 -11.87
N ALA A 4 0.73 5.24 -10.68
CA ALA A 4 2.01 4.58 -10.40
C ALA A 4 2.07 3.11 -10.86
N THR A 5 1.01 2.34 -10.62
CA THR A 5 0.97 0.92 -11.01
C THR A 5 0.91 0.75 -12.53
N ILE A 6 0.13 1.58 -13.22
CA ILE A 6 0.05 1.60 -14.68
C ILE A 6 1.43 1.95 -15.27
N ILE A 7 2.12 2.96 -14.71
CA ILE A 7 3.47 3.35 -15.14
C ILE A 7 4.44 2.18 -14.92
N SER A 8 4.42 1.53 -13.74
CA SER A 8 5.24 0.36 -13.47
C SER A 8 5.00 -0.78 -14.45
N VAL A 9 3.74 -1.11 -14.78
CA VAL A 9 3.42 -2.17 -15.75
C VAL A 9 3.85 -1.76 -17.16
N SER A 10 3.62 -0.51 -17.54
CA SER A 10 4.04 0.05 -18.83
C SER A 10 5.55 0.03 -18.99
N LEU A 11 6.30 0.17 -17.90
CA LEU A 11 7.75 0.02 -17.89
C LEU A 11 8.17 -1.45 -17.94
N THR A 12 7.72 -2.28 -16.99
CA THR A 12 8.30 -3.62 -16.81
C THR A 12 7.76 -4.65 -17.79
N VAL A 13 6.52 -4.50 -18.25
CA VAL A 13 5.90 -5.42 -19.20
C VAL A 13 6.06 -4.88 -20.61
N ILE A 14 5.53 -3.69 -20.90
CA ILE A 14 5.50 -3.18 -22.27
C ILE A 14 6.91 -2.86 -22.76
N HIS A 15 7.67 -2.06 -22.02
CA HIS A 15 9.02 -1.67 -22.47
C HIS A 15 10.07 -2.76 -22.26
N GLN A 16 10.20 -3.32 -21.05
CA GLN A 16 11.31 -4.25 -20.74
C GLN A 16 11.10 -5.69 -21.22
N TYR A 17 9.86 -6.20 -21.20
CA TYR A 17 9.59 -7.59 -21.58
C TYR A 17 9.22 -7.73 -23.06
N TRP A 18 8.39 -6.82 -23.58
CA TRP A 18 8.01 -6.81 -25.00
C TRP A 18 8.93 -5.95 -25.88
N ASP A 19 10.00 -5.36 -25.32
CA ASP A 19 10.98 -4.53 -26.01
C ASP A 19 10.35 -3.38 -26.83
N PHE A 20 9.31 -2.75 -26.26
CA PHE A 20 8.56 -1.69 -26.94
C PHE A 20 9.00 -0.28 -26.51
N GLY A 21 9.26 0.56 -27.50
CA GLY A 21 9.51 2.00 -27.33
C GLY A 21 10.95 2.33 -26.92
N ASP A 22 11.45 3.48 -27.38
CA ASP A 22 12.82 3.92 -27.15
C ASP A 22 12.94 4.87 -25.93
N ALA A 23 14.07 5.58 -25.81
CA ALA A 23 14.29 6.60 -24.79
C ALA A 23 13.15 7.65 -24.67
N ARG A 24 12.48 7.99 -25.78
CA ARG A 24 11.33 8.91 -25.77
C ARG A 24 10.16 8.37 -24.96
N TYR A 25 9.89 7.07 -25.06
CA TYR A 25 8.83 6.40 -24.30
C TYR A 25 9.14 6.45 -22.80
N LEU A 26 10.40 6.21 -22.42
CA LEU A 26 10.84 6.34 -21.02
C LEU A 26 10.69 7.77 -20.49
N TYR A 27 10.97 8.80 -21.30
CA TYR A 27 10.72 10.19 -20.91
C TYR A 27 9.23 10.51 -20.74
N VAL A 28 8.34 9.92 -21.53
CA VAL A 28 6.89 10.04 -21.34
C VAL A 28 6.47 9.41 -20.02
N LEU A 29 6.92 8.18 -19.73
CA LEU A 29 6.67 7.53 -18.44
C LEU A 29 7.22 8.35 -17.27
N TRP A 30 8.36 9.01 -17.45
CA TRP A 30 8.97 9.89 -16.46
C TRP A 30 8.18 11.16 -16.22
N GLY A 31 7.67 11.80 -17.28
CA GLY A 31 6.73 12.92 -17.15
C GLY A 31 5.44 12.53 -16.42
N LEU A 32 4.87 11.37 -16.76
CA LEU A 32 3.69 10.84 -16.08
C LEU A 32 3.96 10.49 -14.61
N TRP A 33 5.16 10.00 -14.30
CA TRP A 33 5.57 9.72 -12.93
C TRP A 33 5.66 11.00 -12.09
N TRP A 34 6.19 12.11 -12.63
CA TRP A 34 6.16 13.39 -11.92
C TRP A 34 4.74 13.86 -11.60
N LEU A 35 3.82 13.71 -12.55
CA LEU A 35 2.40 14.03 -12.34
C LEU A 35 1.78 13.14 -11.24
N ASP A 36 2.01 11.82 -11.28
CA ASP A 36 1.53 10.88 -10.26
C ASP A 36 2.17 11.16 -8.88
N SER A 37 3.43 11.60 -8.83
CA SER A 37 4.10 11.99 -7.59
C SER A 37 3.46 13.21 -6.94
N ILE A 38 3.14 14.25 -7.73
CA ILE A 38 2.42 15.44 -7.23
C ILE A 38 1.03 15.05 -6.72
N LEU A 39 0.28 14.27 -7.51
CA LEU A 39 -1.04 13.79 -7.12
C LEU A 39 -0.98 12.91 -5.86
N SER A 40 0.08 12.11 -5.70
CA SER A 40 0.28 11.27 -4.52
C SER A 40 0.51 12.11 -3.26
N PHE A 41 1.28 13.20 -3.34
CA PHE A 41 1.41 14.15 -2.23
C PHE A 41 0.09 14.85 -1.90
N ILE A 42 -0.65 15.31 -2.92
CA ILE A 42 -1.97 15.93 -2.74
C ILE A 42 -2.93 14.95 -2.06
N CYS A 43 -2.95 13.68 -2.49
CA CYS A 43 -3.78 12.65 -1.87
C CYS A 43 -3.35 12.36 -0.44
N ALA A 44 -2.07 12.14 -0.18
CA ALA A 44 -1.58 11.79 1.15
C ALA A 44 -1.85 12.91 2.16
N PHE A 45 -1.44 14.15 1.86
CA PHE A 45 -1.63 15.28 2.77
C PHE A 45 -3.06 15.80 2.78
N GLY A 46 -3.69 15.90 1.62
CA GLY A 46 -5.05 16.41 1.49
C GLY A 46 -6.08 15.51 2.16
N LEU A 47 -6.01 14.19 1.97
CA LEU A 47 -6.95 13.28 2.63
C LEU A 47 -6.69 13.20 4.13
N VAL A 48 -5.42 13.15 4.58
CA VAL A 48 -5.12 13.20 6.03
C VAL A 48 -5.64 14.50 6.64
N TYR A 49 -5.47 15.64 5.97
CA TYR A 49 -6.03 16.91 6.41
C TYR A 49 -7.56 16.86 6.48
N ILE A 50 -8.24 16.41 5.42
CA ILE A 50 -9.70 16.32 5.40
C ILE A 50 -10.23 15.40 6.52
N MET A 51 -9.56 14.27 6.75
CA MET A 51 -9.89 13.35 7.83
C MET A 51 -9.72 14.03 9.19
N SER A 52 -8.65 14.81 9.39
CA SER A 52 -8.41 15.52 10.66
C SER A 52 -9.35 16.71 10.88
N ALA A 53 -9.71 17.43 9.82
CA ALA A 53 -10.45 18.69 9.91
C ALA A 53 -11.97 18.51 9.91
N TYR A 54 -12.47 17.46 9.25
CA TYR A 54 -13.92 17.29 9.03
C TYR A 54 -14.51 16.01 9.62
N HIS A 55 -13.69 15.05 10.08
CA HIS A 55 -14.19 13.78 10.60
C HIS A 55 -13.68 13.49 12.01
N SER A 56 -14.59 13.47 12.98
CA SER A 56 -14.30 13.02 14.34
C SER A 56 -14.51 11.51 14.44
N VAL A 57 -13.46 10.74 14.19
CA VAL A 57 -13.51 9.27 14.20
C VAL A 57 -12.92 8.73 15.51
N PRO A 58 -13.69 8.01 16.34
CA PRO A 58 -13.17 7.44 17.58
C PRO A 58 -12.13 6.36 17.27
N ILE A 59 -11.07 6.26 18.09
CA ILE A 59 -9.96 5.34 17.84
C ILE A 59 -10.44 3.88 17.76
N SER A 60 -11.48 3.48 18.50
CA SER A 60 -12.08 2.15 18.44
C SER A 60 -12.56 1.74 17.04
N SER A 61 -12.94 2.71 16.20
CA SER A 61 -13.40 2.50 14.83
C SER A 61 -12.29 2.59 13.77
N LEU A 62 -11.05 2.86 14.18
CA LEU A 62 -9.90 2.88 13.27
C LEU A 62 -9.75 1.53 12.59
N THR A 63 -9.52 1.54 11.27
CA THR A 63 -9.25 0.34 10.48
C THR A 63 -7.99 0.52 9.64
N PRO A 64 -7.31 -0.56 9.21
CA PRO A 64 -6.12 -0.45 8.36
C PRO A 64 -6.34 0.27 7.03
N ARG A 65 -7.59 0.51 6.62
CA ARG A 65 -7.96 1.32 5.45
C ARG A 65 -7.42 2.75 5.51
N TRP A 66 -7.15 3.26 6.71
CA TRP A 66 -6.51 4.57 6.93
C TRP A 66 -5.11 4.67 6.31
N LEU A 67 -4.48 3.54 5.98
CA LEU A 67 -3.20 3.52 5.27
C LEU A 67 -3.34 3.96 3.80
N LEU A 68 -4.51 3.78 3.17
CA LEU A 68 -4.67 3.92 1.71
C LEU A 68 -4.23 5.29 1.14
N PRO A 69 -4.52 6.45 1.77
CA PRO A 69 -4.05 7.74 1.26
C PRO A 69 -2.53 7.85 1.24
N VAL A 70 -1.88 7.40 2.30
CA VAL A 70 -0.43 7.50 2.50
C VAL A 70 0.33 6.53 1.60
N MET A 71 -0.28 5.37 1.30
CA MET A 71 0.29 4.38 0.38
C MET A 71 0.62 4.93 -0.99
N THR A 72 -0.07 5.97 -1.45
CA THR A 72 0.19 6.62 -2.73
C THR A 72 1.66 7.00 -2.88
N LEU A 73 2.27 7.57 -1.83
CA LEU A 73 3.68 7.96 -1.80
C LEU A 73 4.62 6.77 -1.91
N ILE A 74 4.35 5.69 -1.17
CA ILE A 74 5.21 4.49 -1.16
C ILE A 74 5.16 3.81 -2.52
N VAL A 75 3.97 3.65 -3.12
CA VAL A 75 3.86 3.02 -4.44
C VAL A 75 4.53 3.86 -5.52
N ALA A 76 4.33 5.18 -5.51
CA ALA A 76 4.96 6.09 -6.45
C ALA A 76 6.49 6.13 -6.29
N SER A 77 7.01 6.02 -5.06
CA SER A 77 8.45 5.83 -4.81
C SER A 77 8.97 4.56 -5.50
N THR A 78 8.33 3.41 -5.28
CA THR A 78 8.76 2.15 -5.91
C THR A 78 8.78 2.26 -7.43
N THR A 79 7.74 2.85 -8.02
CA THR A 79 7.67 3.11 -9.46
C THR A 79 8.81 4.03 -9.92
N GLY A 80 9.11 5.07 -9.16
CA GLY A 80 10.23 5.97 -9.42
C GLY A 80 11.58 5.26 -9.37
N GLN A 81 11.79 4.33 -8.43
CA GLN A 81 13.01 3.51 -8.39
C GLN A 81 13.17 2.59 -9.60
N GLN A 82 12.07 1.99 -10.08
CA GLN A 82 12.10 1.20 -11.31
C GLN A 82 12.45 2.06 -12.52
N LEU A 83 11.84 3.25 -12.60
CA LEU A 83 12.07 4.17 -13.70
C LEU A 83 13.47 4.78 -13.68
N ALA A 84 13.99 5.08 -12.49
CA ALA A 84 15.36 5.51 -12.29
C ALA A 84 16.34 4.48 -12.85
N ASN A 85 16.12 3.18 -12.58
CA ASN A 85 16.96 2.10 -13.11
C ASN A 85 16.99 2.12 -14.66
N ALA A 86 15.82 2.24 -15.28
CA ALA A 86 15.70 2.32 -16.74
C ALA A 86 16.31 3.61 -17.34
N LEU A 87 16.38 4.70 -16.56
CA LEU A 87 16.98 5.96 -16.98
C LEU A 87 18.51 6.00 -16.86
N ILE A 88 19.14 5.08 -16.13
CA ILE A 88 20.61 5.02 -15.95
C ILE A 88 21.36 5.10 -17.29
N PRO A 89 21.07 4.26 -18.30
CA PRO A 89 21.81 4.28 -19.58
C PRO A 89 21.54 5.54 -20.43
N ILE A 90 20.49 6.31 -20.12
CA ILE A 90 20.07 7.47 -20.93
C ILE A 90 20.55 8.78 -20.30
N SER A 91 20.37 8.93 -18.99
CA SER A 91 20.73 10.14 -18.25
C SER A 91 20.91 9.84 -16.77
N THR A 92 22.17 9.74 -16.34
CA THR A 92 22.57 9.58 -14.94
C THR A 92 21.97 10.66 -14.05
N ARG A 93 21.91 11.92 -14.52
CA ARG A 93 21.33 13.05 -13.78
C ARG A 93 19.84 12.84 -13.51
N ASN A 94 19.05 12.48 -14.53
CA ASN A 94 17.62 12.27 -14.36
C ASN A 94 17.33 11.06 -13.48
N SER A 95 18.13 10.00 -13.62
CA SER A 95 18.05 8.84 -12.74
C SER A 95 18.32 9.20 -11.27
N PHE A 96 19.38 9.97 -10.99
CA PHE A 96 19.73 10.41 -9.64
C PHE A 96 18.65 11.28 -8.98
N ILE A 97 18.08 12.23 -9.73
CA ILE A 97 16.96 13.06 -9.24
C ILE A 97 15.76 12.18 -8.91
N THR A 98 15.45 11.21 -9.77
CA THR A 98 14.33 10.29 -9.59
C THR A 98 14.51 9.42 -8.34
N ILE A 99 15.71 8.91 -8.08
CA ILE A 99 16.03 8.14 -6.86
C ILE A 99 15.85 9.00 -5.62
N SER A 100 16.36 10.22 -5.65
CA SER A 100 16.33 11.15 -4.51
C SER A 100 14.88 11.52 -4.13
N VAL A 101 14.06 11.86 -5.13
CA VAL A 101 12.64 12.17 -4.93
C VAL A 101 11.85 10.94 -4.49
N SER A 102 12.15 9.77 -5.06
CA SER A 102 11.53 8.52 -4.64
C SER A 102 11.84 8.22 -3.16
N LEU A 103 13.10 8.37 -2.73
CA LEU A 103 13.46 8.19 -1.31
C LEU A 103 12.77 9.20 -0.40
N LEU A 104 12.66 10.47 -0.80
CA LEU A 104 11.88 11.47 -0.06
C LEU A 104 10.43 11.01 0.14
N MET A 105 9.76 10.58 -0.95
CA MET A 105 8.39 10.09 -0.91
C MET A 105 8.27 8.85 -0.02
N LEU A 106 9.23 7.93 -0.11
CA LEU A 106 9.29 6.74 0.74
C LEU A 106 9.42 7.11 2.21
N SER A 107 10.33 8.01 2.56
CA SER A 107 10.54 8.44 3.94
C SER A 107 9.29 9.08 4.54
N VAL A 108 8.67 10.03 3.81
CA VAL A 108 7.42 10.66 4.25
C VAL A 108 6.30 9.62 4.40
N GLY A 109 6.15 8.75 3.40
CA GLY A 109 5.14 7.68 3.42
C GLY A 109 5.34 6.71 4.59
N LEU A 110 6.57 6.28 4.85
CA LEU A 110 6.91 5.37 5.95
C LEU A 110 6.62 5.97 7.32
N ILE A 111 7.01 7.22 7.55
CA ILE A 111 6.75 7.90 8.83
C ILE A 111 5.24 7.93 9.12
N LEU A 112 4.45 8.36 8.13
CA LEU A 112 2.99 8.43 8.26
C LEU A 112 2.35 7.04 8.43
N VAL A 113 2.83 6.03 7.69
CA VAL A 113 2.37 4.64 7.84
C VAL A 113 2.64 4.14 9.26
N PHE A 114 3.85 4.34 9.79
CA PHE A 114 4.18 3.86 11.13
C PHE A 114 3.33 4.54 12.20
N MET A 115 3.05 5.85 12.08
CA MET A 115 2.11 6.53 12.97
C MET A 115 0.72 5.86 12.97
N ILE A 116 0.18 5.55 11.79
CA ILE A 116 -1.13 4.89 11.64
C ILE A 116 -1.09 3.44 12.16
N LEU A 117 -0.02 2.69 11.88
CA LEU A 117 0.12 1.31 12.35
C LEU A 117 0.26 1.23 13.88
N THR A 118 0.95 2.19 14.50
CA THR A 118 1.01 2.31 15.96
C THR A 118 -0.38 2.54 16.55
N LEU A 119 -1.19 3.43 15.97
CA LEU A 119 -2.57 3.64 16.40
C LEU A 119 -3.44 2.39 16.19
N TRP A 120 -3.22 1.66 15.10
CA TRP A 120 -3.90 0.39 14.85
C TRP A 120 -3.56 -0.67 15.90
N ILE A 121 -2.28 -0.84 16.26
CA ILE A 121 -1.87 -1.76 17.32
C ILE A 121 -2.46 -1.33 18.67
N ARG A 122 -2.44 -0.03 19.01
CA ARG A 122 -3.10 0.50 20.21
C ARG A 122 -4.59 0.12 20.23
N ARG A 123 -5.29 0.32 19.12
CA ARG A 123 -6.71 -0.02 18.96
C ARG A 123 -6.98 -1.51 19.19
N LEU A 124 -6.12 -2.38 18.65
CA LEU A 124 -6.22 -3.84 18.85
C LEU A 124 -6.00 -4.24 20.31
N LEU A 125 -5.07 -3.59 21.02
CA LEU A 125 -4.69 -3.95 22.38
C LEU A 125 -5.63 -3.38 23.47
N PHE A 126 -6.16 -2.17 23.28
CA PHE A 126 -6.82 -1.42 24.36
C PHE A 126 -8.29 -1.07 24.12
N ASP A 127 -8.72 -0.87 22.87
CA ASP A 127 -10.02 -0.21 22.63
C ASP A 127 -11.11 -1.12 22.03
N GLY A 128 -10.77 -2.21 21.33
CA GLY A 128 -11.82 -2.97 20.63
C GLY A 128 -11.47 -4.36 20.12
N GLY A 129 -10.26 -4.88 20.39
CA GLY A 129 -9.86 -6.19 19.91
C GLY A 129 -9.91 -6.31 18.39
N LEU A 130 -10.21 -7.50 17.88
CA LEU A 130 -10.29 -7.76 16.44
C LEU A 130 -11.39 -6.91 15.78
N PRO A 131 -11.18 -6.43 14.54
CA PRO A 131 -12.20 -5.67 13.81
C PRO A 131 -13.48 -6.51 13.59
N ASP A 132 -14.59 -5.82 13.33
CA ASP A 132 -15.84 -6.44 12.91
C ASP A 132 -15.63 -7.36 11.68
N ALA A 133 -16.47 -8.38 11.53
CA ALA A 133 -16.37 -9.40 10.49
C ALA A 133 -16.23 -8.79 9.09
N MET A 134 -16.94 -7.70 8.81
CA MET A 134 -16.85 -6.98 7.54
C MET A 134 -15.46 -6.38 7.26
N ALA A 135 -14.73 -5.98 8.29
CA ALA A 135 -13.42 -5.35 8.17
C ALA A 135 -12.26 -6.35 8.29
N VAL A 136 -12.52 -7.63 8.56
CA VAL A 136 -11.49 -8.67 8.70
C VAL A 136 -10.52 -8.74 7.50
N PRO A 137 -10.97 -8.68 6.23
CA PRO A 137 -10.04 -8.73 5.10
C PRO A 137 -9.01 -7.59 5.15
N SER A 138 -9.39 -6.42 5.65
CA SER A 138 -8.50 -5.26 5.76
C SER A 138 -7.29 -5.49 6.68
N ALA A 139 -7.29 -6.55 7.50
CA ALA A 139 -6.13 -6.99 8.28
C ALA A 139 -4.89 -7.32 7.43
N PHE A 140 -5.05 -7.53 6.11
CA PHE A 140 -3.95 -7.72 5.17
C PHE A 140 -3.34 -6.42 4.65
N LEU A 141 -4.00 -5.27 4.81
CA LEU A 141 -3.48 -3.99 4.32
C LEU A 141 -2.11 -3.59 4.90
N PRO A 142 -1.78 -3.88 6.17
CA PRO A 142 -0.44 -3.63 6.72
C PRO A 142 0.71 -4.41 6.07
N LEU A 143 0.46 -5.43 5.26
CA LEU A 143 1.51 -6.06 4.44
C LEU A 143 1.94 -5.13 3.29
N GLY A 144 0.98 -4.36 2.77
CA GLY A 144 1.15 -3.47 1.63
C GLY A 144 2.30 -2.46 1.77
N PRO A 145 2.35 -1.61 2.81
CA PRO A 145 3.40 -0.62 2.95
C PRO A 145 4.74 -1.27 3.27
N CYS A 146 4.76 -2.33 4.09
CA CYS A 146 5.99 -3.04 4.46
C CYS A 146 6.66 -3.67 3.23
N GLY A 147 5.92 -4.49 2.48
CA GLY A 147 6.46 -5.14 1.28
C GLY A 147 6.84 -4.13 0.20
N GLN A 148 6.05 -3.08 0.01
CA GLN A 148 6.37 -2.01 -0.95
C GLN A 148 7.59 -1.19 -0.57
N SER A 149 7.72 -0.83 0.71
CA SER A 149 8.84 -0.03 1.18
C SER A 149 10.13 -0.82 1.12
N GLY A 150 10.11 -2.09 1.54
CA GLY A 150 11.25 -2.99 1.40
C GLY A 150 11.67 -3.15 -0.06
N PHE A 151 10.71 -3.34 -0.97
CA PHE A 151 11.01 -3.42 -2.40
C PHE A 151 11.58 -2.11 -2.98
N SER A 152 11.03 -0.96 -2.58
CA SER A 152 11.56 0.35 -2.98
C SER A 152 13.00 0.56 -2.50
N LEU A 153 13.31 0.17 -1.27
CA LEU A 153 14.67 0.27 -0.72
C LEU A 153 15.63 -0.65 -1.45
N LEU A 154 15.22 -1.90 -1.72
CA LEU A 154 16.04 -2.84 -2.45
C LEU A 154 16.43 -2.29 -3.83
N LEU A 155 15.46 -1.72 -4.57
CA LEU A 155 15.73 -1.05 -5.84
C LEU A 155 16.63 0.18 -5.68
N ALA A 156 16.40 1.00 -4.65
CA ALA A 156 17.24 2.17 -4.38
C ALA A 156 18.70 1.78 -4.13
N GLY A 157 18.95 0.72 -3.36
CA GLY A 157 20.29 0.19 -3.11
C GLY A 157 21.01 -0.25 -4.40
N LEU A 158 20.31 -1.00 -5.25
CA LEU A 158 20.83 -1.42 -6.55
C LEU A 158 21.13 -0.21 -7.47
N ASN A 159 20.23 0.78 -7.48
CA ASN A 159 20.40 1.99 -8.26
C ASN A 159 21.58 2.84 -7.79
N PHE A 160 21.77 2.99 -6.47
CA PHE A 160 22.93 3.67 -5.91
C PHE A 160 24.23 2.98 -6.27
N ASN A 161 24.27 1.65 -6.19
CA ASN A 161 25.46 0.88 -6.56
C ASN A 161 25.81 1.04 -8.05
N ALA A 162 24.81 1.19 -8.92
CA ALA A 162 25.01 1.39 -10.35
C ALA A 162 25.45 2.83 -10.71
N ILE A 163 24.91 3.85 -10.04
CA ILE A 163 25.08 5.25 -10.44
C ILE A 163 26.27 5.93 -9.78
N LEU A 164 26.50 5.69 -8.48
CA LEU A 164 27.52 6.42 -7.72
C LEU A 164 28.96 6.23 -8.20
N PRO A 165 29.36 5.09 -8.79
CA PRO A 165 30.67 4.99 -9.43
C PRO A 165 30.86 5.93 -10.64
N THR A 166 29.77 6.48 -11.19
CA THR A 166 29.79 7.33 -12.39
C THR A 166 29.65 8.82 -12.09
N GLY A 167 29.44 9.20 -10.82
CA GLY A 167 29.28 10.59 -10.42
C GLY A 167 30.61 11.33 -10.19
N SER A 168 30.53 12.64 -9.97
CA SER A 168 31.67 13.50 -9.71
C SER A 168 31.67 14.00 -8.26
N GLY A 169 32.84 13.98 -7.60
CA GLY A 169 33.05 14.50 -6.24
C GLY A 169 33.46 13.43 -5.23
N ALA A 170 33.92 13.87 -4.05
CA ALA A 170 34.51 12.98 -3.04
C ALA A 170 33.54 11.93 -2.45
N VAL A 171 32.24 12.20 -2.49
CA VAL A 171 31.19 11.30 -1.95
C VAL A 171 30.43 10.59 -3.07
N PHE A 172 30.10 11.32 -4.13
CA PHE A 172 29.25 10.83 -5.22
C PHE A 172 30.01 10.19 -6.39
N GLY A 173 31.34 10.13 -6.32
CA GLY A 173 32.19 9.41 -7.28
C GLY A 173 32.95 8.24 -6.68
N ASP A 174 32.77 7.93 -5.39
CA ASP A 174 33.43 6.81 -4.73
C ASP A 174 32.62 5.51 -4.92
N PRO A 175 33.15 4.48 -5.61
CA PRO A 175 32.49 3.18 -5.76
C PRO A 175 32.22 2.47 -4.42
N LEU A 176 32.95 2.80 -3.35
CA LEU A 176 32.67 2.29 -2.02
C LEU A 176 31.32 2.81 -1.49
N MET A 177 30.97 4.06 -1.78
CA MET A 177 29.72 4.67 -1.32
C MET A 177 28.49 3.95 -1.89
N GLY A 178 28.54 3.58 -3.18
CA GLY A 178 27.49 2.78 -3.82
C GLY A 178 27.24 1.44 -3.14
N ARG A 179 28.32 0.74 -2.78
CA ARG A 179 28.24 -0.54 -2.06
C ARG A 179 27.72 -0.39 -0.63
N ILE A 180 28.16 0.64 0.09
CA ILE A 180 27.70 0.93 1.46
C ILE A 180 26.20 1.22 1.46
N LEU A 181 25.74 2.13 0.58
CA LEU A 181 24.32 2.48 0.51
C LEU A 181 23.45 1.30 0.08
N ASN A 182 23.95 0.45 -0.83
CA ASN A 182 23.27 -0.79 -1.16
C ASN A 182 23.12 -1.70 0.05
N GLY A 183 24.20 -1.89 0.84
CA GLY A 183 24.15 -2.67 2.08
C GLY A 183 23.14 -2.12 3.09
N ILE A 184 23.13 -0.79 3.31
CA ILE A 184 22.18 -0.13 4.20
C ILE A 184 20.74 -0.35 3.72
N CYS A 185 20.47 -0.09 2.43
CA CYS A 185 19.14 -0.26 1.85
C CYS A 185 18.67 -1.72 1.94
N PHE A 186 19.58 -2.67 1.70
CA PHE A 186 19.31 -4.10 1.84
C PHE A 186 18.97 -4.48 3.28
N SER A 187 19.70 -3.97 4.29
CA SER A 187 19.40 -4.23 5.70
C SER A 187 18.00 -3.76 6.08
N PHE A 188 17.62 -2.54 5.70
CA PHE A 188 16.26 -2.05 5.94
C PHE A 188 15.21 -2.84 5.15
N ALA A 189 15.48 -3.20 3.88
CA ALA A 189 14.59 -4.04 3.09
C ALA A 189 14.34 -5.37 3.80
N PHE A 190 15.38 -6.04 4.29
CA PHE A 190 15.26 -7.28 5.04
C PHE A 190 14.44 -7.09 6.34
N THR A 191 14.63 -6.00 7.08
CA THR A 191 13.80 -5.67 8.24
C THR A 191 12.32 -5.54 7.87
N PHE A 192 12.01 -4.86 6.76
CA PHE A 192 10.62 -4.75 6.28
C PHE A 192 10.04 -6.09 5.83
N TRP A 193 10.86 -6.98 5.26
CA TRP A 193 10.45 -8.34 4.92
C TRP A 193 10.10 -9.15 6.19
N SER A 194 10.90 -9.05 7.25
CA SER A 194 10.60 -9.68 8.54
C SER A 194 9.32 -9.11 9.17
N LEU A 195 9.13 -7.79 9.13
CA LEU A 195 7.92 -7.14 9.64
C LEU A 195 6.67 -7.55 8.84
N GLU A 196 6.79 -7.69 7.53
CA GLU A 196 5.72 -8.19 6.66
C GLU A 196 5.29 -9.61 7.01
N LEU A 197 6.23 -10.50 7.37
CA LEU A 197 5.88 -11.84 7.84
C LEU A 197 5.03 -11.80 9.11
N TRP A 198 5.37 -10.93 10.06
CA TRP A 198 4.58 -10.77 11.28
C TRP A 198 3.14 -10.30 10.97
N TRP A 199 2.98 -9.33 10.06
CA TRP A 199 1.65 -8.88 9.62
C TRP A 199 0.87 -9.98 8.90
N LEU A 200 1.54 -10.77 8.04
CA LEU A 200 0.92 -11.91 7.36
C LEU A 200 0.40 -12.94 8.34
N LEU A 201 1.23 -13.35 9.32
CA LEU A 201 0.83 -14.30 10.35
C LEU A 201 -0.33 -13.77 11.18
N SER A 202 -0.27 -12.49 11.57
CA SER A 202 -1.35 -11.83 12.32
C SER A 202 -2.67 -11.82 11.54
N ALA A 203 -2.62 -11.55 10.23
CA ALA A 203 -3.80 -11.56 9.36
C ALA A 203 -4.36 -12.98 9.17
N ILE A 204 -3.51 -13.99 9.01
CA ILE A 204 -3.90 -15.41 8.93
C ILE A 204 -4.55 -15.86 10.25
N VAL A 205 -3.94 -15.56 11.39
CA VAL A 205 -4.49 -15.88 12.72
C VAL A 205 -5.86 -15.23 12.91
N THR A 206 -6.02 -13.97 12.46
CA THR A 206 -7.32 -13.29 12.48
C THR A 206 -8.37 -14.01 11.63
N LEU A 207 -8.03 -14.40 10.39
CA LEU A 207 -8.95 -15.18 9.55
C LEU A 207 -9.32 -16.53 10.19
N LEU A 208 -8.33 -17.23 10.75
CA LEU A 208 -8.55 -18.52 11.41
C LEU A 208 -9.43 -18.38 12.65
N HIS A 209 -9.27 -17.31 13.44
CA HIS A 209 -10.14 -17.02 14.58
C HIS A 209 -11.61 -16.93 14.15
N PHE A 210 -11.94 -16.14 13.13
CA PHE A 210 -13.31 -16.00 12.63
C PHE A 210 -13.85 -17.33 12.07
N LYS A 211 -13.01 -18.08 11.34
CA LYS A 211 -13.36 -19.42 10.82
C LYS A 211 -13.68 -20.41 11.94
N ILE A 212 -12.85 -20.49 12.99
CA ILE A 212 -13.04 -21.39 14.14
C ILE A 212 -14.30 -21.01 14.92
N ARG A 213 -14.57 -19.72 15.08
CA ARG A 213 -15.77 -19.20 15.74
C ARG A 213 -17.03 -19.30 14.88
N LYS A 214 -16.92 -19.82 13.65
CA LYS A 214 -18.02 -19.96 12.67
C LYS A 214 -18.72 -18.63 12.37
N ILE A 215 -17.99 -17.51 12.48
CA ILE A 215 -18.51 -16.19 12.13
C ILE A 215 -18.34 -16.02 10.62
N GLN A 216 -19.43 -15.74 9.92
CA GLN A 216 -19.38 -15.50 8.48
C GLN A 216 -18.73 -14.15 8.20
N ILE A 217 -17.76 -14.15 7.29
CA ILE A 217 -17.16 -12.94 6.75
C ILE A 217 -17.90 -12.64 5.44
N PRO A 218 -18.80 -11.63 5.42
CA PRO A 218 -19.52 -11.29 4.20
C PRO A 218 -18.54 -10.73 3.15
N PHE A 219 -18.84 -11.00 1.89
CA PHE A 219 -18.10 -10.38 0.79
C PHE A 219 -18.37 -8.87 0.78
N ASN A 220 -17.32 -8.08 0.68
CA ASN A 220 -17.39 -6.66 0.39
C ASN A 220 -16.13 -6.23 -0.37
N LEU A 221 -16.08 -4.97 -0.80
CA LEU A 221 -14.95 -4.48 -1.59
C LEU A 221 -13.61 -4.57 -0.85
N SER A 222 -13.62 -4.54 0.49
CA SER A 222 -12.39 -4.70 1.27
C SER A 222 -11.78 -6.10 1.13
N THR A 223 -12.53 -7.12 0.70
CA THR A 223 -12.01 -8.47 0.44
C THR A 223 -10.86 -8.49 -0.58
N TRP A 224 -10.80 -7.50 -1.48
CA TRP A 224 -9.69 -7.33 -2.42
C TRP A 224 -8.33 -7.04 -1.75
N SER A 225 -8.30 -6.66 -0.47
CA SER A 225 -7.06 -6.56 0.32
C SER A 225 -6.35 -7.91 0.51
N LEU A 226 -7.00 -9.04 0.22
CA LEU A 226 -6.35 -10.35 0.18
C LEU A 226 -5.39 -10.50 -1.00
N VAL A 227 -5.59 -9.71 -2.08
CA VAL A 227 -4.80 -9.85 -3.30
C VAL A 227 -3.66 -8.85 -3.33
N PHE A 228 -3.96 -7.54 -3.32
CA PHE A 228 -2.96 -6.52 -3.63
C PHE A 228 -1.71 -6.56 -2.71
N PRO A 229 -1.83 -6.54 -1.37
CA PRO A 229 -0.68 -6.68 -0.47
C PRO A 229 0.10 -7.98 -0.69
N ASN A 230 -0.59 -9.11 -0.89
CA ASN A 230 0.06 -10.39 -1.13
C ASN A 230 0.81 -10.44 -2.48
N VAL A 231 0.30 -9.81 -3.53
CA VAL A 231 1.03 -9.66 -4.80
C VAL A 231 2.34 -8.89 -4.58
N ARG A 232 2.27 -7.76 -3.86
CA ARG A 232 3.47 -6.93 -3.60
C ARG A 232 4.49 -7.64 -2.74
N LYS A 233 4.04 -8.33 -1.68
CA LYS A 233 4.84 -9.26 -0.88
C LYS A 233 5.61 -10.25 -1.75
N THR A 234 4.88 -10.99 -2.59
CA THR A 234 5.46 -12.06 -3.40
C THR A 234 6.52 -11.52 -4.35
N ARG A 235 6.23 -10.40 -5.01
CA ARG A 235 7.22 -9.72 -5.87
C ARG A 235 8.46 -9.31 -5.07
N PHE A 236 8.28 -8.74 -3.88
CA PHE A 236 9.39 -8.35 -3.03
C PHE A 236 10.24 -9.55 -2.60
N SER A 237 9.62 -10.65 -2.13
CA SER A 237 10.33 -11.89 -1.78
C SER A 237 11.13 -12.46 -2.94
N LEU A 238 10.63 -12.40 -4.18
CA LEU A 238 11.35 -12.89 -5.36
C LEU A 238 12.58 -12.03 -5.64
N TYR A 239 12.48 -10.70 -5.62
CA TYR A 239 13.65 -9.83 -5.78
C TYR A 239 14.67 -9.99 -4.63
N LEU A 240 14.17 -10.18 -3.40
CA LEU A 240 15.03 -10.48 -2.27
C LEU A 240 15.76 -11.81 -2.45
N SER A 241 15.08 -12.82 -3.02
CA SER A 241 15.66 -14.12 -3.33
C SER A 241 16.82 -14.06 -4.32
N ASP A 242 16.70 -13.19 -5.32
CA ASP A 242 17.79 -12.96 -6.29
C ASP A 242 18.95 -12.18 -5.64
N SER A 243 18.65 -11.32 -4.66
CA SER A 243 19.68 -10.53 -3.96
C SER A 243 20.51 -11.36 -2.98
N ILE A 244 19.93 -12.38 -2.36
CA ILE A 244 20.62 -13.31 -1.43
C ILE A 244 20.98 -14.65 -2.06
N ASP A 245 20.72 -14.81 -3.36
CA ASP A 245 20.92 -16.03 -4.13
C ASP A 245 20.37 -17.30 -3.46
N THR A 246 19.07 -17.31 -3.14
CA THR A 246 18.42 -18.47 -2.51
C THR A 246 17.23 -19.00 -3.31
N ILE A 247 17.18 -20.32 -3.49
CA ILE A 247 16.05 -21.01 -4.11
C ILE A 247 14.83 -21.09 -3.19
N VAL A 248 15.03 -21.04 -1.87
CA VAL A 248 13.94 -21.23 -0.88
C VAL A 248 12.87 -20.15 -1.04
N LEU A 249 13.29 -18.89 -1.13
CA LEU A 249 12.37 -17.77 -1.35
C LEU A 249 11.74 -17.79 -2.74
N LYS A 250 12.40 -18.36 -3.76
CA LYS A 250 11.82 -18.57 -5.09
C LYS A 250 10.67 -19.56 -5.06
N ILE A 251 10.86 -20.70 -4.39
CA ILE A 251 9.82 -21.72 -4.22
C ILE A 251 8.64 -21.16 -3.43
N LEU A 252 8.89 -20.50 -2.29
CA LEU A 252 7.83 -19.87 -1.50
C LEU A 252 7.10 -18.78 -2.30
N GLY A 253 7.82 -18.01 -3.10
CA GLY A 253 7.26 -17.04 -4.03
C GLY A 253 6.32 -17.69 -5.04
N ALA A 254 6.76 -18.77 -5.70
CA ALA A 254 5.94 -19.51 -6.67
C ALA A 254 4.65 -20.07 -6.05
N ILE A 255 4.72 -20.66 -4.86
CA ILE A 255 3.54 -21.13 -4.12
C ILE A 255 2.58 -19.97 -3.85
N GLN A 256 3.11 -18.84 -3.37
CA GLN A 256 2.31 -17.65 -3.08
C GLN A 256 1.66 -17.07 -4.33
N ILE A 257 2.31 -17.09 -5.51
CA ILE A 257 1.71 -16.70 -6.79
C ILE A 257 0.46 -17.55 -7.07
N ILE A 258 0.57 -18.87 -6.97
CA ILE A 258 -0.55 -19.80 -7.25
C ILE A 258 -1.73 -19.50 -6.33
N ILE A 259 -1.46 -19.37 -5.02
CA ILE A 259 -2.49 -19.04 -4.02
C ILE A 259 -3.18 -17.72 -4.36
N VAL A 260 -2.40 -16.68 -4.69
CA VAL A 260 -2.93 -15.36 -5.03
C VAL A 260 -3.75 -15.37 -6.30
N ILE A 261 -3.36 -16.14 -7.33
CA ILE A 261 -4.15 -16.31 -8.56
C ILE A 261 -5.50 -16.97 -8.24
N ILE A 262 -5.51 -18.03 -7.43
CA ILE A 262 -6.76 -18.70 -7.03
C ILE A 262 -7.68 -17.73 -6.29
N ILE A 263 -7.15 -16.98 -5.32
CA ILE A 263 -7.92 -15.96 -4.59
C ILE A 263 -8.43 -14.90 -5.55
N TRP A 264 -7.59 -14.38 -6.45
CA TRP A 264 -7.98 -13.37 -7.42
C TRP A 264 -9.13 -13.83 -8.32
N VAL A 265 -9.06 -15.05 -8.87
CA VAL A 265 -10.13 -15.61 -9.71
C VAL A 265 -11.43 -15.73 -8.92
N ALA A 266 -11.37 -16.27 -7.69
CA ALA A 266 -12.55 -16.40 -6.84
C ALA A 266 -13.21 -15.05 -6.54
N LEU A 267 -12.41 -14.03 -6.22
CA LEU A 267 -12.92 -12.67 -5.96
C LEU A 267 -13.41 -11.98 -7.23
N ALA A 268 -12.78 -12.18 -8.37
CA ALA A 268 -13.23 -11.65 -9.65
C ALA A 268 -14.62 -12.20 -10.02
N ILE A 269 -14.83 -13.51 -9.84
CA ILE A 269 -16.14 -14.15 -10.07
C ILE A 269 -17.19 -13.58 -9.11
N GLN A 270 -16.91 -13.51 -7.80
CA GLN A 270 -17.86 -12.93 -6.83
C GLN A 270 -18.17 -11.47 -7.14
N THR A 271 -17.16 -10.68 -7.49
CA THR A 271 -17.34 -9.27 -7.88
C THR A 271 -18.24 -9.17 -9.10
N LEU A 272 -18.05 -10.02 -10.12
CA LEU A 272 -18.89 -10.03 -11.32
C LEU A 272 -20.35 -10.38 -11.00
N VAL A 273 -20.59 -11.39 -10.15
CA VAL A 273 -21.93 -11.75 -9.68
C VAL A 273 -22.60 -10.56 -8.98
N HIS A 274 -21.90 -9.92 -8.03
CA HIS A 274 -22.44 -8.77 -7.30
C HIS A 274 -22.60 -7.50 -8.14
N ILE A 275 -21.84 -7.34 -9.23
CA ILE A 275 -22.05 -6.30 -10.24
C ILE A 275 -23.34 -6.57 -11.02
N ILE A 276 -23.54 -7.80 -11.49
CA ILE A 276 -24.73 -8.20 -12.25
C ILE A 276 -25.99 -8.03 -11.40
N ASP A 277 -25.92 -8.42 -10.12
CA ASP A 277 -27.04 -8.30 -9.17
C ASP A 277 -27.23 -6.87 -8.63
N GLY A 278 -26.34 -5.93 -8.96
CA GLY A 278 -26.36 -4.54 -8.49
C GLY A 278 -26.08 -4.34 -6.99
N SER A 279 -25.99 -5.42 -6.21
CA SER A 279 -25.76 -5.41 -4.76
C SER A 279 -24.44 -4.74 -4.36
N ILE A 280 -23.43 -4.75 -5.23
CA ILE A 280 -22.14 -4.08 -4.95
C ILE A 280 -22.24 -2.55 -4.82
N PHE A 281 -23.27 -1.95 -5.40
CA PHE A 281 -23.51 -0.50 -5.39
C PHE A 281 -24.44 -0.05 -4.26
N GLN A 282 -24.97 -0.99 -3.47
CA GLN A 282 -25.83 -0.68 -2.34
C GLN A 282 -24.96 -0.38 -1.10
N PRO A 283 -25.35 0.61 -0.26
CA PRO A 283 -24.67 0.85 1.00
C PRO A 283 -24.76 -0.39 1.90
N ALA A 284 -23.68 -0.69 2.63
CA ALA A 284 -23.63 -1.84 3.54
C ALA A 284 -24.69 -1.77 4.66
N ASP A 285 -25.22 -0.57 4.95
CA ASP A 285 -26.17 -0.29 6.03
C ASP A 285 -27.64 -0.24 5.56
N GLY A 286 -27.94 -0.68 4.33
CA GLY A 286 -29.26 -0.55 3.72
C GLY A 286 -29.46 0.81 3.03
N PRO A 287 -30.67 1.10 2.51
CA PRO A 287 -30.94 2.37 1.83
C PRO A 287 -30.63 3.55 2.76
N LEU A 288 -30.02 4.60 2.20
CA LEU A 288 -29.79 5.86 2.92
C LEU A 288 -31.11 6.30 3.57
N PRO A 289 -31.11 6.68 4.86
CA PRO A 289 -32.31 7.16 5.51
C PRO A 289 -32.86 8.32 4.69
N THR A 290 -34.15 8.25 4.37
CA THR A 290 -34.79 9.31 3.59
C THR A 290 -34.68 10.64 4.34
N HIS A 291 -34.69 11.78 3.64
CA HIS A 291 -34.65 13.11 4.28
C HIS A 291 -35.71 13.27 5.40
N LYS A 292 -36.83 12.55 5.29
CA LYS A 292 -37.87 12.48 6.33
C LYS A 292 -37.43 11.72 7.59
N GLU A 293 -36.66 10.65 7.44
CA GLU A 293 -36.11 9.88 8.57
C GLU A 293 -34.99 10.66 9.26
N LEU A 294 -34.12 11.35 8.52
CA LEU A 294 -33.08 12.22 9.09
C LEU A 294 -33.66 13.36 9.93
N ILE A 295 -34.74 14.00 9.46
CA ILE A 295 -35.46 15.00 10.26
C ILE A 295 -36.04 14.37 11.52
N LYS A 296 -36.64 13.17 11.41
CA LYS A 296 -37.28 12.49 12.54
C LYS A 296 -36.27 12.14 13.62
N THR A 297 -35.09 11.62 13.26
CA THR A 297 -34.01 11.31 14.21
C THR A 297 -33.47 12.57 14.89
N SER A 298 -33.27 13.67 14.14
CA SER A 298 -32.84 14.96 14.70
C SER A 298 -33.86 15.57 15.67
N SER A 299 -35.16 15.42 15.38
CA SER A 299 -36.24 15.89 16.26
C SER A 299 -36.40 15.04 17.53
N ILE A 300 -36.08 13.75 17.48
CA ILE A 300 -36.11 12.85 18.64
C ILE A 300 -34.91 13.17 19.57
N GLU A 301 -33.71 13.37 19.03
CA GLU A 301 -32.54 13.78 19.81
C GLU A 301 -32.71 15.16 20.48
N GLN A 302 -33.36 16.12 19.80
CA GLN A 302 -33.73 17.42 20.39
C GLN A 302 -34.76 17.30 21.52
N CYS A 303 -35.75 16.41 21.38
CA CYS A 303 -36.77 16.21 22.41
C CYS A 303 -36.21 15.51 23.66
N GLU A 304 -35.24 14.60 23.50
CA GLU A 304 -34.55 13.94 24.62
C GLU A 304 -33.62 14.89 25.38
N THR A 305 -32.95 15.82 24.67
CA THR A 305 -32.12 16.85 25.31
C THR A 305 -32.93 17.91 26.03
N GLU A 306 -34.10 18.32 25.50
CA GLU A 306 -35.01 19.22 26.22
C GLU A 306 -35.68 18.55 27.42
N GLY A 307 -36.09 17.27 27.29
CA GLY A 307 -36.69 16.51 28.38
C GLY A 307 -35.76 16.25 29.57
N SER A 308 -34.44 16.17 29.34
CA SER A 308 -33.45 16.02 30.41
C SER A 308 -33.16 17.34 31.14
N LEU A 309 -33.37 18.49 30.49
CA LEU A 309 -33.15 19.81 31.08
C LEU A 309 -34.30 20.28 31.98
N THR A 310 -35.50 19.72 31.84
CA THR A 310 -36.67 20.02 32.69
C THR A 310 -36.80 19.16 33.95
N ARG A 311 -35.82 18.31 34.28
CA ARG A 311 -35.84 17.41 35.46
C ARG A 311 -34.88 17.80 36.59
N VAL A 312 -34.47 19.07 36.67
CA VAL A 312 -33.68 19.62 37.79
C VAL A 312 -34.41 20.80 38.41
#